data_AF-A0A7W7MA75-F1
#
_entry.id   AF-A0A7W7MA75-F1
#
_cell.length_a   1.000
_cell.length_b   1.000
_cell.length_c   1.000
_cell.angle_alpha   90.00
_cell.angle_beta   90.00
_cell.angle_gamma   90.00
#
_symmetry.space_group_name_H-M   'P 1'
#
loop_
_entity.id
_entity.type
_entity.pdbx_description
1 polymer ?
#
loop_
_entity_poly.entity_id
_entity_poly.type
_entity_poly.pdbx_seq_one_letter_code
_entity_poly.pdbx_strand_id
1 'polypeptide(L)'
;MRLRLRHLTASGHVGLWGCALMTVASLVAFLGDPRTAACGLLFFGSGCAFMVSVWRREAITEATAGTTGLVLHLARHDLPGYRRMVAALTPLRGSRAAAALATLAACDRALDGLFLHARRRELDGLPSAGGTPPAPGGTPLGWALASLHPDGHVRAAAVAAMCRRPRVEFAPFLVERAVDHVGAVRAAALAGLRTMLADEAAWRPVAGSYRRVAGRRHAAALAGLLGAAGGGPALEPVCCRLQGVYCGIPFGPSCDFVDQQRLRRDAPGVSRAG
;
A
#
# COMPACT_ATOMS: atom_id res chain seq x y z
N MET A 1 28.61 -4.36 -5.64
CA MET A 1 27.61 -5.21 -4.96
C MET A 1 27.85 -6.67 -5.38
N ARG A 2 28.92 -7.30 -4.86
CA ARG A 2 29.24 -8.72 -5.12
C ARG A 2 28.32 -9.57 -4.23
N LEU A 3 27.53 -10.42 -4.86
CA LEU A 3 26.56 -11.31 -4.25
C LEU A 3 27.18 -12.09 -3.08
N ARG A 4 26.73 -11.82 -1.84
CA ARG A 4 26.85 -12.72 -0.70
C ARG A 4 25.90 -13.91 -0.89
N LEU A 5 26.11 -14.68 -1.97
CA LEU A 5 25.43 -15.97 -2.18
C LEU A 5 26.15 -17.13 -1.45
N ARG A 6 27.28 -16.86 -0.76
CA ARG A 6 28.21 -17.89 -0.28
C ARG A 6 27.85 -18.56 1.05
N HIS A 7 26.75 -18.18 1.69
CA HIS A 7 26.30 -18.83 2.93
C HIS A 7 24.89 -19.43 2.84
N LEU A 8 24.42 -19.72 1.64
CA LEU A 8 23.53 -20.89 1.51
C LEU A 8 24.41 -22.09 1.80
N THR A 9 24.24 -22.67 2.98
CA THR A 9 24.96 -23.87 3.40
C THR A 9 24.82 -24.91 2.28
N ALA A 10 25.94 -25.48 1.84
CA ALA A 10 25.95 -26.49 0.77
C ALA A 10 24.92 -27.62 1.01
N SER A 11 24.54 -27.84 2.27
CA SER A 11 23.49 -28.78 2.70
C SER A 11 22.09 -28.48 2.14
N GLY A 12 21.68 -27.22 1.98
CA GLY A 12 20.34 -26.87 1.48
C GLY A 12 20.14 -27.22 0.01
N HIS A 13 21.19 -27.02 -0.80
CA HIS A 13 21.18 -27.37 -2.22
C HIS A 13 21.12 -28.89 -2.44
N VAL A 14 21.88 -29.66 -1.64
CA VAL A 14 21.90 -31.13 -1.73
C VAL A 14 20.53 -31.72 -1.45
N GLY A 15 19.81 -31.20 -0.44
CA GLY A 15 18.45 -31.64 -0.13
C GLY A 15 17.46 -31.40 -1.28
N LEU A 16 17.49 -30.21 -1.89
CA LEU A 16 16.60 -29.89 -3.02
C LEU A 16 16.85 -30.79 -4.23
N TRP A 17 18.12 -31.02 -4.57
CA TRP A 17 18.49 -31.92 -5.67
C TRP A 17 18.10 -33.36 -5.39
N GLY A 18 18.27 -33.83 -4.15
CA GLY A 18 17.83 -35.16 -3.73
C GLY A 18 16.32 -35.35 -3.88
N CYS A 19 15.51 -34.41 -3.37
CA CYS A 19 14.05 -34.48 -3.50
C CYS A 19 13.61 -34.39 -4.97
N ALA A 20 14.25 -33.55 -5.79
CA ALA A 20 13.95 -33.43 -7.21
C ALA A 20 14.26 -34.73 -7.97
N LEU A 21 15.42 -35.33 -7.71
CA LEU A 21 15.80 -36.63 -8.27
C LEU A 21 14.81 -37.73 -7.88
N MET A 22 14.41 -37.81 -6.61
CA MET A 22 13.43 -38.79 -6.15
C MET A 22 12.05 -38.56 -6.77
N THR A 23 11.67 -37.30 -7.02
CA THR A 23 10.42 -36.97 -7.71
C THR A 23 10.44 -37.44 -9.17
N VAL A 24 11.56 -37.22 -9.88
CA VAL A 24 11.74 -37.71 -11.26
C VAL A 24 11.79 -39.24 -11.29
N ALA A 25 12.50 -39.88 -10.36
CA ALA A 25 12.52 -41.34 -10.25
C ALA A 25 11.11 -41.91 -10.00
N SER A 26 10.31 -41.27 -9.16
CA SER A 26 8.91 -41.66 -8.90
C SER A 26 8.03 -41.51 -10.15
N LEU A 27 8.26 -40.47 -10.97
CA LEU A 27 7.58 -40.27 -12.26
C LEU A 27 7.92 -41.38 -13.27
N VAL A 28 9.19 -41.80 -13.34
CA VAL A 28 9.61 -42.91 -14.22
C VAL A 28 9.03 -44.24 -13.74
N ALA A 29 9.00 -44.48 -12.43
CA ALA A 29 8.42 -45.69 -11.83
C ALA A 29 6.90 -45.82 -12.05
N PHE A 30 6.20 -44.72 -12.34
CA PHE A 30 4.76 -44.70 -12.64
C PHE A 30 4.40 -45.57 -13.85
N LEU A 31 5.34 -45.82 -14.77
CA LEU A 31 5.16 -46.70 -15.93
C LEU A 31 5.11 -48.18 -15.56
N GLY A 32 5.67 -48.58 -14.40
CA GLY A 32 5.72 -49.97 -13.94
C GLY A 32 4.71 -50.31 -12.84
N ASP A 33 4.56 -49.43 -11.85
CA ASP A 33 3.57 -49.58 -10.78
C ASP A 33 3.02 -48.21 -10.34
N PRO A 34 1.76 -47.89 -10.71
CA PRO A 34 1.18 -46.57 -10.47
C PRO A 34 0.94 -46.29 -8.98
N ARG A 35 0.77 -47.32 -8.12
CA ARG A 35 0.44 -47.12 -6.70
C ARG A 35 1.65 -46.68 -5.89
N THR A 36 2.79 -47.34 -6.08
CA THR A 36 4.05 -46.97 -5.42
C THR A 36 4.57 -45.63 -5.94
N ALA A 37 4.44 -45.38 -7.24
CA ALA A 37 4.78 -44.10 -7.84
C ALA A 37 3.91 -42.93 -7.33
N ALA A 38 2.61 -43.14 -7.12
CA ALA A 38 1.73 -42.12 -6.53
C ALA A 38 2.15 -41.75 -5.09
N CYS A 39 2.52 -42.75 -4.26
CA CYS A 39 3.05 -42.50 -2.92
C CYS A 39 4.37 -41.72 -2.96
N GLY A 40 5.28 -42.07 -3.88
CA GLY A 40 6.54 -41.33 -4.08
C GLY A 40 6.31 -39.88 -4.52
N LEU A 41 5.38 -39.65 -5.44
CA LEU A 41 5.07 -38.30 -5.92
C LEU A 41 4.41 -37.43 -4.84
N LEU A 42 3.54 -38.01 -4.00
CA LEU A 42 2.98 -37.30 -2.86
C LEU A 42 4.05 -36.94 -1.84
N PHE A 43 4.94 -37.88 -1.49
CA PHE A 43 5.95 -37.64 -0.45
C PHE A 43 7.07 -36.70 -0.94
N PHE A 44 7.70 -37.02 -2.08
CA PHE A 44 8.82 -36.23 -2.60
C PHE A 44 8.37 -34.95 -3.32
N GLY A 45 7.21 -34.97 -3.99
CA GLY A 45 6.64 -33.79 -4.61
C GLY A 45 6.16 -32.76 -3.59
N SER A 46 5.51 -33.18 -2.50
CA SER A 46 5.16 -32.26 -1.39
C SER A 46 6.41 -31.73 -0.67
N GLY A 47 7.43 -32.56 -0.47
CA GLY A 47 8.72 -32.15 0.06
C GLY A 47 9.41 -31.08 -0.81
N CYS A 48 9.44 -31.25 -2.13
CA CYS A 48 9.95 -30.24 -3.06
C CYS A 48 9.15 -28.94 -2.99
N ALA A 49 7.82 -29.03 -3.03
CA ALA A 49 6.95 -27.85 -2.95
C ALA A 49 7.14 -27.09 -1.62
N PHE A 50 7.26 -27.82 -0.50
CA PHE A 50 7.54 -27.24 0.80
C PHE A 50 8.90 -26.55 0.83
N MET A 51 9.98 -27.22 0.37
CA MET A 51 11.32 -26.63 0.32
C MET A 51 11.37 -25.38 -0.55
N VAL A 52 10.75 -25.41 -1.74
CA VAL A 52 10.61 -24.23 -2.61
C VAL A 52 9.84 -23.11 -1.89
N SER A 53 8.80 -23.44 -1.13
CA SER A 53 8.04 -22.44 -0.36
C SER A 53 8.88 -21.81 0.76
N VAL A 54 9.69 -22.60 1.47
CA VAL A 54 10.59 -22.14 2.53
C VAL A 54 11.67 -21.24 1.93
N TRP A 55 12.31 -21.67 0.85
CA TRP A 55 13.28 -20.87 0.12
C TRP A 55 12.69 -19.57 -0.41
N ARG A 56 11.45 -19.63 -0.91
CA ARG A 56 10.74 -18.43 -1.36
C ARG A 56 10.49 -17.47 -0.20
N ARG A 57 10.14 -17.99 1.00
CA ARG A 57 9.97 -17.17 2.21
C ARG A 57 11.31 -16.55 2.62
N GLU A 58 12.39 -17.31 2.71
CA GLU A 58 13.72 -16.79 3.06
C GLU A 58 14.21 -15.74 2.07
N ALA A 59 14.10 -16.00 0.77
CA ALA A 59 14.47 -15.04 -0.26
C ALA A 59 13.62 -13.75 -0.21
N ILE A 60 12.35 -13.85 0.19
CA ILE A 60 11.51 -12.68 0.46
C ILE A 60 12.01 -11.95 1.70
N THR A 61 12.27 -12.65 2.81
CA THR A 61 12.76 -12.07 4.06
C THR A 61 14.11 -11.36 3.88
N GLU A 62 15.04 -11.95 3.12
CA GLU A 62 16.33 -11.33 2.83
C GLU A 62 16.16 -10.09 1.94
N ALA A 63 15.30 -10.18 0.92
CA ALA A 63 15.01 -9.05 0.05
C ALA A 63 14.27 -7.91 0.77
N THR A 64 13.42 -8.24 1.75
CA THR A 64 12.71 -7.24 2.55
C THR A 64 13.55 -6.74 3.71
N ALA A 65 14.53 -7.48 4.24
CA ALA A 65 15.33 -7.05 5.40
C ALA A 65 15.93 -5.64 5.22
N GLY A 66 16.48 -5.36 4.03
CA GLY A 66 17.00 -4.02 3.71
C GLY A 66 15.90 -2.94 3.62
N THR A 67 14.72 -3.30 3.13
CA THR A 67 13.58 -2.37 2.97
C THR A 67 12.84 -2.14 4.30
N THR A 68 12.56 -3.20 5.04
CA THR A 68 11.92 -3.21 6.36
C THR A 68 12.77 -2.43 7.37
N GLY A 69 14.08 -2.67 7.40
CA GLY A 69 14.99 -1.89 8.25
C GLY A 69 14.90 -0.40 7.95
N LEU A 70 14.84 -0.04 6.67
CA LEU A 70 14.69 1.36 6.28
C LEU A 70 13.32 1.94 6.68
N VAL A 71 12.22 1.23 6.40
CA VAL A 71 10.84 1.66 6.70
C VAL A 71 10.62 1.87 8.21
N LEU A 72 11.12 0.96 9.05
CA LEU A 72 10.86 0.99 10.50
C LEU A 72 11.58 2.14 11.23
N HIS A 73 12.69 2.65 10.70
CA HIS A 73 13.49 3.69 11.35
C HIS A 73 13.15 5.11 10.89
N LEU A 74 12.26 5.28 9.90
CA LEU A 74 11.92 6.60 9.38
C LEU A 74 11.12 7.41 10.41
N ALA A 75 11.63 8.60 10.75
CA ALA A 75 10.85 9.61 11.44
C ALA A 75 9.88 10.27 10.44
N ARG A 76 8.71 10.70 10.92
CA ARG A 76 7.68 11.34 10.08
C ARG A 76 8.20 12.52 9.26
N HIS A 77 9.20 13.24 9.77
CA HIS A 77 9.77 14.44 9.15
C HIS A 77 11.15 14.20 8.49
N ASP A 78 11.61 12.95 8.38
CA ASP A 78 12.89 12.61 7.75
C ASP A 78 12.78 12.56 6.21
N LEU A 79 12.67 13.74 5.58
CA LEU A 79 12.59 13.85 4.13
C LEU A 79 13.75 13.13 3.40
N PRO A 80 15.04 13.28 3.80
CA PRO A 80 16.13 12.53 3.19
C PRO A 80 15.94 11.02 3.26
N GLY A 81 15.44 10.51 4.38
CA GLY A 81 15.09 9.10 4.55
C GLY A 81 13.99 8.64 3.60
N TYR A 82 12.90 9.41 3.45
CA TYR A 82 11.84 9.09 2.49
C TYR A 82 12.31 9.11 1.04
N ARG A 83 13.20 10.04 0.67
CA ARG A 83 13.80 10.06 -0.67
C ARG A 83 14.65 8.83 -0.93
N ARG A 84 15.49 8.42 0.02
CA ARG A 84 16.26 7.17 -0.06
C ARG A 84 15.35 5.95 -0.15
N MET A 85 14.25 5.93 0.61
CA MET A 85 13.25 4.87 0.55
C MET A 85 12.64 4.75 -0.85
N VAL A 86 12.14 5.85 -1.41
CA VAL A 86 11.54 5.85 -2.76
C VAL A 86 12.57 5.39 -3.80
N ALA A 87 13.80 5.90 -3.75
CA ALA A 87 14.87 5.49 -4.66
C ALA A 87 15.19 3.98 -4.55
N ALA A 88 15.17 3.41 -3.34
CA ALA A 88 15.39 1.98 -3.12
C ALA A 88 14.21 1.10 -3.58
N LEU A 89 12.98 1.61 -3.48
CA LEU A 89 11.75 0.88 -3.81
C LEU A 89 11.46 0.88 -5.32
N THR A 90 11.71 1.98 -6.01
CA THR A 90 11.41 2.16 -7.44
C THR A 90 11.96 1.06 -8.37
N PRO A 91 13.20 0.55 -8.19
CA PRO A 91 13.73 -0.51 -9.06
C PRO A 91 13.20 -1.91 -8.72
N LEU A 92 12.46 -2.10 -7.61
CA LEU A 92 12.01 -3.43 -7.19
C LEU A 92 10.99 -4.01 -8.18
N ARG A 93 11.11 -5.32 -8.44
CA ARG A 93 10.23 -6.09 -9.34
C ARG A 93 9.76 -7.39 -8.69
N GLY A 94 8.74 -8.01 -9.28
CA GLY A 94 8.24 -9.33 -8.89
C GLY A 94 7.85 -9.45 -7.42
N SER A 95 8.28 -10.54 -6.78
CA SER A 95 8.00 -10.83 -5.36
C SER A 95 8.56 -9.77 -4.42
N ARG A 96 9.73 -9.19 -4.72
CA ARG A 96 10.33 -8.14 -3.88
C ARG A 96 9.47 -6.88 -3.85
N ALA A 97 8.96 -6.46 -5.01
CA ALA A 97 8.04 -5.33 -5.08
C ALA A 97 6.74 -5.59 -4.32
N ALA A 98 6.18 -6.80 -4.44
CA ALA A 98 4.97 -7.17 -3.71
C ALA A 98 5.20 -7.17 -2.19
N ALA A 99 6.31 -7.73 -1.72
CA ALA A 99 6.65 -7.77 -0.31
C ALA A 99 6.92 -6.37 0.26
N ALA A 100 7.65 -5.52 -0.46
CA ALA A 100 7.88 -4.14 -0.05
C ALA A 100 6.57 -3.32 0.00
N LEU A 101 5.65 -3.53 -0.93
CA LEU A 101 4.32 -2.91 -0.88
C LEU A 101 3.54 -3.36 0.37
N ALA A 102 3.56 -4.66 0.70
CA ALA A 102 2.93 -5.18 1.92
C ALA A 102 3.56 -4.58 3.18
N THR A 103 4.89 -4.48 3.25
CA THR A 103 5.60 -3.84 4.36
C THR A 103 5.22 -2.37 4.52
N LEU A 104 5.13 -1.61 3.42
CA LEU A 104 4.67 -0.22 3.45
C LEU A 104 3.23 -0.12 3.92
N ALA A 105 2.34 -0.95 3.38
CA ALA A 105 0.92 -0.96 3.72
C ALA A 105 0.67 -1.29 5.21
N ALA A 106 1.54 -2.09 5.82
CA ALA A 106 1.47 -2.46 7.23
C ALA A 106 2.10 -1.41 8.19
N CYS A 107 2.83 -0.42 7.68
CA CYS A 107 3.54 0.55 8.51
C CYS A 107 2.89 1.95 8.42
N ASP A 108 1.90 2.21 9.28
CA ASP A 108 1.16 3.47 9.30
C ASP A 108 2.07 4.71 9.45
N ARG A 109 3.08 4.63 10.31
CA ARG A 109 4.04 5.73 10.52
C ARG A 109 4.81 6.08 9.25
N ALA A 110 5.23 5.08 8.48
CA ALA A 110 5.94 5.30 7.23
C ALA A 110 5.00 5.86 6.16
N LEU A 111 3.76 5.35 6.07
CA LEU A 111 2.75 5.90 5.16
C LEU A 111 2.41 7.36 5.49
N ASP A 112 2.30 7.71 6.78
CA ASP A 112 2.00 9.07 7.22
C ASP A 112 3.04 10.08 6.75
N GLY A 113 4.34 9.77 6.93
CA GLY A 113 5.42 10.63 6.44
C GLY A 113 5.50 10.62 4.91
N LEU A 114 5.33 9.46 4.27
CA LEU A 114 5.33 9.36 2.81
C LEU A 114 4.23 10.22 2.18
N PHE A 115 2.99 10.14 2.69
CA PHE A 115 1.88 10.97 2.22
C PHE A 115 2.07 12.45 2.56
N LEU A 116 2.62 12.77 3.73
CA LEU A 116 2.94 14.14 4.11
C LEU A 116 3.89 14.79 3.08
N HIS A 117 5.02 14.15 2.80
CA HIS A 117 6.03 14.66 1.87
C HIS A 117 5.54 14.66 0.41
N ALA A 118 4.75 13.65 0.01
CA ALA A 118 4.10 13.62 -1.30
C ALA A 118 3.16 14.82 -1.51
N ARG A 119 2.32 15.15 -0.50
CA ARG A 119 1.41 16.31 -0.58
C ARG A 119 2.15 17.64 -0.66
N ARG A 120 3.29 17.75 0.03
CA ARG A 120 4.18 18.92 -0.05
C ARG A 120 5.01 18.99 -1.33
N ARG A 121 4.93 17.95 -2.18
CA ARG A 121 5.71 17.82 -3.43
C ARG A 121 7.22 17.81 -3.17
N GLU A 122 7.64 17.24 -2.05
CA GLU A 122 9.06 17.17 -1.64
C GLU A 122 9.75 15.87 -2.11
N LEU A 123 8.97 14.90 -2.60
CA LEU A 123 9.46 13.62 -3.09
C LEU A 123 9.81 13.70 -4.58
N ASP A 124 11.06 13.41 -4.90
CA ASP A 124 11.55 13.31 -6.27
C ASP A 124 11.69 11.84 -6.70
N GLY A 125 11.83 11.60 -8.00
CA GLY A 125 12.06 10.25 -8.53
C GLY A 125 10.87 9.28 -8.43
N LEU A 126 9.66 9.80 -8.20
CA LEU A 126 8.44 9.00 -8.26
C LEU A 126 8.22 8.48 -9.69
N PRO A 127 7.80 7.21 -9.85
CA PRO A 127 7.60 6.65 -11.17
C PRO A 127 6.45 7.38 -11.89
N SER A 128 6.68 7.71 -13.16
CA SER A 128 5.59 8.13 -14.05
C SER A 128 4.74 6.91 -14.41
N ALA A 129 3.41 7.05 -14.29
CA ALA A 129 2.48 6.03 -14.77
C ALA A 129 2.44 5.94 -16.31
N GLY A 130 3.04 6.92 -17.00
CA GLY A 130 2.97 7.16 -18.44
C GLY A 130 4.17 6.69 -19.26
N GLY A 131 4.66 5.47 -19.05
CA GLY A 131 5.16 4.74 -20.22
C GLY A 131 3.99 4.50 -21.17
N THR A 132 4.20 4.64 -22.48
CA THR A 132 3.17 4.49 -23.52
C THR A 132 2.25 3.30 -23.21
N PRO A 133 0.93 3.49 -23.07
CA PRO A 133 0.02 2.35 -23.00
C PRO A 133 0.09 1.60 -24.34
N PRO A 134 0.27 0.27 -24.36
CA PRO A 134 0.37 -0.64 -23.23
C PRO A 134 1.84 -0.82 -22.83
N ALA A 135 2.25 -0.31 -21.68
CA ALA A 135 3.47 -0.82 -21.05
C ALA A 135 3.03 -1.98 -20.13
N PRO A 136 3.06 -3.24 -20.61
CA PRO A 136 2.83 -4.39 -19.74
C PRO A 136 3.94 -4.41 -18.69
N GLY A 137 3.62 -4.13 -17.42
CA GLY A 137 4.57 -4.39 -16.33
C GLY A 137 4.79 -3.30 -15.29
N GLY A 138 3.92 -2.29 -15.18
CA GLY A 138 3.89 -1.51 -13.95
C GLY A 138 3.68 -2.44 -12.75
N THR A 139 4.64 -2.49 -11.83
CA THR A 139 4.51 -3.36 -10.66
C THR A 139 3.48 -2.77 -9.70
N PRO A 140 2.82 -3.59 -8.87
CA PRO A 140 1.91 -3.09 -7.85
C PRO A 140 2.52 -1.95 -7.01
N LEU A 141 3.76 -2.13 -6.55
CA LEU A 141 4.51 -1.09 -5.85
C LEU A 141 4.70 0.17 -6.69
N GLY A 142 5.03 0.01 -7.98
CA GLY A 142 5.17 1.13 -8.91
C GLY A 142 3.89 1.95 -9.05
N TRP A 143 2.71 1.30 -9.12
CA TRP A 143 1.42 2.01 -9.15
C TRP A 143 1.14 2.73 -7.84
N ALA A 144 1.40 2.09 -6.70
CA ALA A 144 1.25 2.73 -5.39
C ALA A 144 2.13 3.99 -5.27
N LEU A 145 3.40 3.92 -5.69
CA LEU A 145 4.32 5.08 -5.69
C LEU A 145 3.89 6.14 -6.72
N ALA A 146 3.47 5.74 -7.93
CA ALA A 146 2.98 6.68 -8.95
C ALA A 146 1.70 7.42 -8.50
N SER A 147 0.90 6.83 -7.62
CA SER A 147 -0.26 7.50 -7.01
C SER A 147 0.12 8.70 -6.12
N LEU A 148 1.40 8.88 -5.81
CA LEU A 148 1.94 10.01 -5.04
C LEU A 148 2.48 11.14 -5.91
N HIS A 149 2.49 10.96 -7.24
CA HIS A 149 3.09 11.89 -8.17
C HIS A 149 2.43 13.28 -8.10
N PRO A 150 3.18 14.40 -8.30
CA PRO A 150 2.62 15.75 -8.26
C PRO A 150 1.59 16.01 -9.37
N ASP A 151 1.77 15.41 -10.54
CA ASP A 151 0.80 15.45 -11.66
C ASP A 151 -0.44 14.59 -11.39
N GLY A 152 -1.62 15.22 -11.45
CA GLY A 152 -2.92 14.56 -11.27
C GLY A 152 -3.25 13.52 -12.34
N HIS A 153 -2.78 13.67 -13.57
CA HIS A 153 -3.01 12.68 -14.63
C HIS A 153 -2.27 11.38 -14.34
N VAL A 154 -1.00 11.48 -13.91
CA VAL A 154 -0.21 10.33 -13.46
C VAL A 154 -0.88 9.61 -12.29
N ARG A 155 -1.37 10.37 -11.30
CA ARG A 155 -2.10 9.79 -10.16
C ARG A 155 -3.37 9.07 -10.61
N ALA A 156 -4.16 9.66 -11.50
CA ALA A 156 -5.39 9.05 -11.99
C ALA A 156 -5.13 7.74 -12.73
N ALA A 157 -4.11 7.71 -13.59
CA ALA A 157 -3.70 6.50 -14.31
C ALA A 157 -3.21 5.40 -13.35
N ALA A 158 -2.43 5.77 -12.33
CA ALA A 158 -1.97 4.86 -11.29
C ALA A 158 -3.13 4.27 -10.48
N VAL A 159 -4.10 5.10 -10.07
CA VAL A 159 -5.31 4.67 -9.37
C VAL A 159 -6.12 3.71 -10.24
N ALA A 160 -6.34 4.04 -11.52
CA ALA A 160 -7.05 3.14 -12.44
C ALA A 160 -6.34 1.79 -12.57
N ALA A 161 -5.00 1.77 -12.60
CA ALA A 161 -4.23 0.53 -12.62
C ALA A 161 -4.40 -0.30 -11.33
N MET A 162 -4.37 0.35 -10.16
CA MET A 162 -4.68 -0.31 -8.87
C MET A 162 -6.11 -0.89 -8.85
N CYS A 163 -7.09 -0.17 -9.42
CA CYS A 163 -8.49 -0.62 -9.47
C CYS A 163 -8.71 -1.81 -10.41
N ARG A 164 -7.95 -1.91 -11.52
CA ARG A 164 -8.03 -3.06 -12.44
C ARG A 164 -7.51 -4.36 -11.84
N ARG A 165 -6.61 -4.28 -10.85
CA ARG A 165 -6.04 -5.43 -10.14
C ARG A 165 -6.04 -5.14 -8.64
N PRO A 166 -7.22 -5.14 -8.00
CA PRO A 166 -7.34 -4.74 -6.61
C PRO A 166 -6.52 -5.65 -5.72
N ARG A 167 -5.88 -5.04 -4.73
CA ARG A 167 -5.07 -5.70 -3.71
C ARG A 167 -5.29 -4.98 -2.40
N VAL A 168 -5.35 -5.73 -1.30
CA VAL A 168 -5.58 -5.15 0.02
C VAL A 168 -4.48 -4.16 0.42
N GLU A 169 -3.26 -4.37 -0.05
CA GLU A 169 -2.11 -3.49 0.19
C GLU A 169 -2.25 -2.12 -0.50
N PHE A 170 -3.18 -1.97 -1.46
CA PHE A 170 -3.53 -0.67 -2.05
C PHE A 170 -4.51 0.14 -1.21
N ALA A 171 -5.19 -0.46 -0.23
CA ALA A 171 -6.15 0.23 0.63
C ALA A 171 -5.65 1.59 1.17
N PRO A 172 -4.46 1.70 1.78
CA PRO A 172 -3.97 2.99 2.27
C PRO A 172 -3.81 4.05 1.18
N PHE A 173 -3.36 3.67 -0.01
CA PHE A 173 -3.16 4.58 -1.15
C PHE A 173 -4.50 5.02 -1.75
N LEU A 174 -5.42 4.08 -1.94
CA LEU A 174 -6.76 4.38 -2.46
C LEU A 174 -7.55 5.26 -1.48
N VAL A 175 -7.46 5.02 -0.18
CA VAL A 175 -8.07 5.87 0.85
C VAL A 175 -7.50 7.28 0.82
N GLU A 176 -6.18 7.42 0.72
CA GLU A 176 -5.54 8.72 0.58
C GLU A 176 -5.97 9.44 -0.71
N ARG A 177 -6.19 8.71 -1.80
CA ARG A 177 -6.65 9.27 -3.09
C ARG A 177 -8.16 9.53 -3.15
N ALA A 178 -8.97 8.86 -2.33
CA ALA A 178 -10.41 9.14 -2.19
C ALA A 178 -10.69 10.52 -1.58
N VAL A 179 -9.67 11.18 -1.04
CA VAL A 179 -9.73 12.56 -0.55
C VAL A 179 -8.80 13.50 -1.32
N ASP A 180 -8.34 13.11 -2.52
CA ASP A 180 -7.51 13.95 -3.39
C ASP A 180 -8.26 15.23 -3.80
N HIS A 181 -7.54 16.30 -4.12
CA HIS A 181 -8.12 17.54 -4.61
C HIS A 181 -8.60 17.40 -6.05
N VAL A 182 -7.95 16.55 -6.86
CA VAL A 182 -8.33 16.28 -8.24
C VAL A 182 -9.56 15.38 -8.28
N GLY A 183 -10.67 15.90 -8.84
CA GLY A 183 -11.95 15.19 -8.90
C GLY A 183 -11.89 13.83 -9.60
N ALA A 184 -11.16 13.73 -10.71
CA ALA A 184 -11.01 12.49 -11.47
C ALA A 184 -10.27 11.39 -10.66
N VAL A 185 -9.20 11.75 -9.95
CA VAL A 185 -8.45 10.82 -9.07
C VAL A 185 -9.37 10.31 -7.96
N ARG A 186 -10.12 11.22 -7.34
CA ARG A 186 -11.05 10.91 -6.26
C ARG A 186 -12.17 9.97 -6.70
N ALA A 187 -12.80 10.25 -7.84
CA ALA A 187 -13.85 9.41 -8.41
C ALA A 187 -13.34 7.99 -8.71
N ALA A 188 -12.16 7.87 -9.33
CA ALA A 188 -11.54 6.58 -9.62
C ALA A 188 -11.21 5.80 -8.34
N ALA A 189 -10.67 6.47 -7.31
CA ALA A 189 -10.34 5.83 -6.05
C ALA A 189 -11.58 5.35 -5.29
N LEU A 190 -12.66 6.14 -5.27
CA LEU A 190 -13.93 5.73 -4.65
C LEU A 190 -14.57 4.54 -5.39
N ALA A 191 -14.50 4.50 -6.71
CA ALA A 191 -14.96 3.36 -7.49
C ALA A 191 -14.14 2.09 -7.16
N GLY A 192 -12.82 2.20 -7.11
CA GLY A 192 -11.95 1.09 -6.70
C GLY A 192 -12.21 0.59 -5.29
N LEU A 193 -12.43 1.50 -4.33
CA LEU A 193 -12.76 1.15 -2.95
C LEU A 193 -14.14 0.45 -2.85
N ARG A 194 -15.14 0.85 -3.63
CA ARG A 194 -16.43 0.13 -3.71
C ARG A 194 -16.22 -1.33 -4.12
N THR A 195 -15.46 -1.55 -5.19
CA THR A 195 -15.15 -2.92 -5.66
C THR A 195 -14.36 -3.69 -4.62
N MET A 196 -13.37 -3.07 -3.97
CA MET A 196 -12.55 -3.69 -2.94
C MET A 196 -13.37 -4.08 -1.70
N LEU A 197 -14.32 -3.24 -1.28
CA LEU A 197 -15.19 -3.48 -0.12
C LEU A 197 -16.30 -4.50 -0.37
N ALA A 198 -16.45 -5.01 -1.59
CA ALA A 198 -17.27 -6.21 -1.82
C ALA A 198 -16.63 -7.47 -1.18
N ASP A 199 -15.34 -7.42 -0.87
CA ASP A 199 -14.63 -8.42 -0.07
C ASP A 199 -14.56 -7.94 1.39
N GLU A 200 -15.18 -8.71 2.29
CA GLU A 200 -15.22 -8.43 3.73
C GLU A 200 -13.80 -8.33 4.34
N ALA A 201 -12.84 -9.11 3.83
CA ALA A 201 -11.46 -9.09 4.31
C ALA A 201 -10.78 -7.73 4.10
N ALA A 202 -11.23 -6.95 3.11
CA ALA A 202 -10.68 -5.64 2.80
C ALA A 202 -11.24 -4.53 3.70
N TRP A 203 -12.34 -4.76 4.41
CA TRP A 203 -12.98 -3.72 5.24
C TRP A 203 -12.03 -3.19 6.32
N ARG A 204 -11.37 -4.08 7.08
CA ARG A 204 -10.48 -3.69 8.19
C ARG A 204 -9.32 -2.79 7.74
N PRO A 205 -8.55 -3.13 6.67
CA PRO A 205 -7.49 -2.27 6.15
C PRO A 205 -7.97 -0.90 5.65
N VAL A 206 -9.13 -0.83 4.99
CA VAL A 206 -9.71 0.44 4.51
C VAL A 206 -10.16 1.29 5.70
N ALA A 207 -10.87 0.72 6.67
CA ALA A 207 -11.33 1.41 7.87
C ALA A 207 -10.16 1.91 8.74
N GLY A 208 -9.12 1.11 8.91
CA GLY A 208 -7.89 1.52 9.59
C GLY A 208 -7.23 2.73 8.90
N SER A 209 -7.12 2.68 7.57
CA SER A 209 -6.55 3.76 6.77
C SER A 209 -7.38 5.04 6.78
N TYR A 210 -8.72 4.94 6.91
CA TYR A 210 -9.63 6.08 6.93
C TYR A 210 -9.34 7.06 8.07
N ARG A 211 -8.85 6.57 9.22
CA ARG A 211 -8.53 7.41 10.39
C ARG A 211 -7.56 8.56 10.04
N ARG A 212 -6.63 8.35 9.11
CA ARG A 212 -5.66 9.37 8.65
C ARG A 212 -6.28 10.49 7.80
N VAL A 213 -7.44 10.23 7.21
CA VAL A 213 -8.10 11.14 6.27
C VAL A 213 -9.44 11.67 6.76
N ALA A 214 -9.95 11.17 7.90
CA ALA A 214 -11.27 11.50 8.42
C ALA A 214 -11.53 13.01 8.56
N GLY A 215 -10.52 13.78 8.94
CA GLY A 215 -10.63 15.25 9.08
C GLY A 215 -10.47 16.06 7.79
N ARG A 216 -10.40 15.43 6.61
CA ARG A 216 -10.15 16.15 5.34
C ARG A 216 -11.44 16.53 4.64
N ARG A 217 -11.37 17.62 3.86
CA ARG A 217 -12.50 18.24 3.13
C ARG A 217 -13.39 17.24 2.36
N HIS A 218 -12.82 16.17 1.81
CA HIS A 218 -13.53 15.21 0.96
C HIS A 218 -13.79 13.85 1.63
N ALA A 219 -13.60 13.73 2.94
CA ALA A 219 -13.73 12.47 3.67
C ALA A 219 -15.17 11.93 3.74
N ALA A 220 -16.18 12.80 3.65
CA ALA A 220 -17.59 12.42 3.80
C ALA A 220 -18.06 11.32 2.82
N ALA A 221 -17.60 11.36 1.56
CA ALA A 221 -17.94 10.35 0.57
C ALA A 221 -17.37 8.97 0.94
N LEU A 222 -16.15 8.93 1.50
CA LEU A 222 -15.52 7.71 1.98
C LEU A 222 -16.16 7.21 3.29
N ALA A 223 -16.59 8.12 4.17
CA ALA A 223 -17.34 7.77 5.37
C ALA A 223 -18.66 7.07 5.03
N GLY A 224 -19.42 7.63 4.07
CA GLY A 224 -20.67 7.02 3.59
C GLY A 224 -20.44 5.65 2.97
N LEU A 225 -19.34 5.48 2.23
CA LEU A 225 -18.93 4.17 1.70
C LEU A 225 -18.68 3.13 2.79
N LEU A 226 -17.93 3.50 3.82
CA LEU A 226 -17.60 2.59 4.94
C LEU A 226 -18.82 2.26 5.80
N GLY A 227 -19.72 3.22 6.00
CA GLY A 227 -21.00 3.01 6.69
C GLY A 227 -21.90 2.03 5.96
N ALA A 228 -22.00 2.16 4.63
CA ALA A 228 -22.79 1.23 3.81
C ALA A 228 -22.21 -0.19 3.79
N ALA A 229 -20.87 -0.33 3.76
CA ALA A 229 -20.20 -1.62 3.73
C ALA A 229 -20.18 -2.35 5.09
N GLY A 230 -20.22 -1.60 6.20
CA GLY A 230 -20.05 -2.16 7.54
C GLY A 230 -21.26 -2.94 8.08
N GLY A 231 -22.44 -2.87 7.45
CA GLY A 231 -23.67 -3.58 7.84
C GLY A 231 -24.21 -3.31 9.26
N GLY A 232 -23.43 -2.64 10.12
CA GLY A 232 -23.78 -2.29 11.48
C GLY A 232 -24.63 -1.03 11.55
N PRO A 233 -25.36 -0.83 12.66
CA PRO A 233 -26.02 0.42 12.93
C PRO A 233 -24.99 1.53 12.74
N ALA A 234 -25.36 2.54 11.93
CA ALA A 234 -24.53 3.63 11.46
C ALA A 234 -23.39 3.90 12.42
N LEU A 235 -22.13 3.78 11.95
CA LEU A 235 -20.95 4.22 12.70
C LEU A 235 -21.28 5.60 13.27
N GLU A 236 -21.72 5.62 14.53
CA GLU A 236 -22.03 6.84 15.25
C GLU A 236 -20.82 7.73 15.04
N PRO A 237 -20.99 9.01 14.67
CA PRO A 237 -19.91 9.86 14.23
C PRO A 237 -18.78 9.80 15.26
N VAL A 238 -17.75 9.00 14.96
CA VAL A 238 -16.57 8.77 15.81
C VAL A 238 -15.80 10.09 16.00
N CYS A 239 -16.13 11.11 15.22
CA CYS A 239 -15.71 12.49 15.46
C CYS A 239 -16.14 13.02 16.84
N CYS A 240 -17.33 12.67 17.37
CA CYS A 240 -17.77 13.19 18.66
C CYS A 240 -17.22 12.40 19.87
N ARG A 241 -16.89 11.10 19.72
CA ARG A 241 -16.38 10.30 20.86
C ARG A 241 -14.85 10.33 21.01
N LEU A 242 -14.09 10.60 19.93
CA LEU A 242 -12.63 10.80 20.03
C LEU A 242 -12.22 12.22 20.46
N GLN A 243 -13.16 13.19 20.50
CA GLN A 243 -12.92 14.50 21.12
C GLN A 243 -13.00 14.46 22.66
N GLY A 244 -13.41 13.35 23.27
CA GLY A 244 -13.60 13.23 24.72
C GLY A 244 -12.42 12.68 25.54
N VAL A 245 -11.37 12.12 24.91
CA VAL A 245 -10.29 11.42 25.66
C VAL A 245 -8.88 12.01 25.42
N TYR A 246 -8.75 13.02 24.55
CA TYR A 246 -7.49 13.75 24.33
C TYR A 246 -7.68 15.27 24.25
N CYS A 247 -8.57 15.85 25.05
CA CYS A 247 -8.57 17.30 25.31
C CYS A 247 -7.53 17.63 26.39
N GLY A 248 -6.26 17.60 26.00
CA GLY A 248 -5.13 18.05 26.83
C GLY A 248 -4.00 18.71 26.04
N ILE A 249 -4.16 18.88 24.71
CA ILE A 249 -3.20 19.63 23.88
C ILE A 249 -3.96 20.77 23.20
N PRO A 250 -3.60 22.04 23.44
CA PRO A 250 -4.28 23.18 22.85
C PRO A 250 -3.84 23.34 21.39
N PHE A 251 -4.55 22.70 20.47
CA PHE A 251 -4.61 23.16 19.09
C PHE A 251 -5.95 23.85 18.87
N GLY A 252 -5.95 25.17 19.07
CA GLY A 252 -7.01 26.07 18.60
C GLY A 252 -7.02 26.20 17.06
N PRO A 253 -7.93 27.01 16.51
CA PRO A 253 -9.22 26.55 16.00
C PRO A 253 -9.31 26.71 14.47
N SER A 254 -10.09 25.87 13.80
CA SER A 254 -10.56 26.20 12.44
C SER A 254 -11.78 25.39 12.01
N CYS A 255 -12.93 25.69 12.63
CA CYS A 255 -14.23 25.58 11.94
C CYS A 255 -14.92 26.96 11.75
N ASP A 256 -14.48 28.01 12.46
CA ASP A 256 -15.08 29.36 12.34
C ASP A 256 -14.44 30.26 11.26
N PHE A 257 -13.39 29.81 10.57
CA PHE A 257 -12.64 30.68 9.64
C PHE A 257 -13.40 31.00 8.34
N VAL A 258 -14.41 30.21 7.97
CA VAL A 258 -15.20 30.47 6.75
C VAL A 258 -16.29 31.52 6.97
N ASP A 259 -16.80 31.68 8.20
CA ASP A 259 -17.84 32.68 8.51
C ASP A 259 -17.27 34.08 8.79
N GLN A 260 -16.07 34.19 9.39
CA GLN A 260 -15.48 35.51 9.65
C GLN A 260 -15.01 36.24 8.38
N GLN A 261 -14.70 35.54 7.28
CA GLN A 261 -14.39 36.19 6.01
C GLN A 261 -15.63 36.71 5.27
N ARG A 262 -16.82 36.16 5.53
CA ARG A 262 -18.09 36.72 5.04
C ARG A 262 -18.46 37.99 5.80
N LEU A 263 -18.28 38.00 7.12
CA LEU A 263 -18.58 39.16 7.96
C LEU A 263 -17.61 40.35 7.77
N ARG A 264 -16.39 40.12 7.26
CA ARG A 264 -15.46 41.21 6.93
C ARG A 264 -15.69 41.88 5.57
N ARG A 265 -16.46 41.27 4.67
CA ARG A 265 -16.78 41.88 3.36
C ARG A 265 -17.95 42.85 3.39
N ASP A 266 -18.82 42.74 4.40
CA ASP A 266 -20.03 43.55 4.52
C ASP A 266 -19.91 44.69 5.55
N ALA A 267 -18.69 44.99 6.04
CA ALA A 267 -18.46 46.15 6.89
C ALA A 267 -18.50 47.45 6.05
N PRO A 268 -19.44 48.37 6.30
CA PRO A 268 -19.53 49.63 5.56
C PRO A 268 -18.28 50.48 5.77
N GLY A 269 -17.72 50.97 4.65
CA GLY A 269 -16.51 51.78 4.63
C GLY A 269 -16.65 53.05 5.47
N VAL A 270 -15.79 53.17 6.48
CA VAL A 270 -15.60 54.40 7.24
C VAL A 270 -14.98 55.45 6.31
N SER A 271 -15.79 56.41 5.90
CA SER A 271 -15.36 57.61 5.18
C SER A 271 -14.42 58.44 6.06
N ARG A 272 -13.17 58.63 5.63
CA ARG A 272 -12.26 59.59 6.23
C ARG A 272 -12.41 60.92 5.49
N ALA A 273 -12.99 61.89 6.19
CA ALA A 273 -12.90 63.29 5.85
C ALA A 273 -11.46 63.78 6.03
N GLY A 274 -10.98 64.46 5.00
CA GLY A 274 -9.77 65.28 4.94
C GLY A 274 -9.97 66.29 3.83
#